data_AF-A0A520MRM3-F1
#
_entry.id   AF-A0A520MRM3-F1
#
_cell.length_a   1.000
_cell.length_b   1.000
_cell.length_c   1.000
_cell.angle_alpha   90.00
_cell.angle_beta   90.00
_cell.angle_gamma   90.00
#
_symmetry.space_group_name_H-M   'P 1'
#
loop_
_entity.id
_entity.type
_entity.pdbx_description
1 polymer ?
#
loop_
_entity_poly.entity_id
_entity_poly.type
_entity_poly.pdbx_seq_one_letter_code
_entity_poly.pdbx_strand_id
1 'polypeptide(L)'
;THTRDISFELGRLKGYRNFCNKVWNAARFINNYPMESKEFVAKNDADKWIEDEFNKVTEQIQKNIAEYRLDFAMNEIYEFFWGKFCDKYIEECKTSGETANLHPMLKKILVLMHPFCPFITEEINELVFKDGSLMDL
;
A
#
# COMPACT_ATOMS: atom_id res chain seq x y z
N THR A 1 9.72 -28.99 7.87
CA THR A 1 9.98 -27.54 7.91
C THR A 1 10.46 -27.12 6.53
N HIS A 2 9.64 -26.40 5.75
CA HIS A 2 10.01 -25.97 4.39
C HIS A 2 10.95 -24.77 4.45
N THR A 3 12.22 -24.99 4.79
CA THR A 3 13.26 -23.99 4.60
C THR A 3 13.66 -24.00 3.13
N ARG A 4 13.19 -23.00 2.36
CA ARG A 4 13.82 -22.66 1.07
C ARG A 4 15.09 -21.91 1.36
N ASP A 5 16.19 -22.29 0.71
CA ASP A 5 17.38 -21.45 0.69
C ASP A 5 17.05 -20.12 0.00
N ILE A 6 17.33 -19.02 0.70
CA ILE A 6 17.15 -17.67 0.15
C ILE A 6 18.50 -17.25 -0.43
N SER A 7 18.63 -17.37 -1.74
CA SER A 7 19.78 -16.82 -2.47
C SER A 7 19.82 -15.30 -2.33
N PHE A 8 20.95 -14.77 -1.87
CA PHE A 8 21.18 -13.34 -1.79
C PHE A 8 21.56 -12.80 -3.17
N GLU A 9 20.58 -12.22 -3.86
CA GLU A 9 20.73 -11.72 -5.22
C GLU A 9 20.58 -10.20 -5.25
N LEU A 10 21.60 -9.51 -5.79
CA LEU A 10 21.59 -8.04 -5.95
C LEU A 10 20.40 -7.56 -6.78
N GLY A 11 19.93 -8.36 -7.74
CA GLY A 11 18.73 -8.06 -8.53
C GLY A 11 17.48 -7.94 -7.67
N ARG A 12 17.32 -8.82 -6.67
CA ARG A 12 16.18 -8.81 -5.76
C ARG A 12 16.19 -7.57 -4.86
N LEU A 13 17.37 -7.20 -4.34
CA LEU A 13 17.54 -5.96 -3.56
C LEU A 13 17.21 -4.72 -4.39
N LYS A 14 17.61 -4.68 -5.66
CA LYS A 14 17.25 -3.60 -6.58
C LYS A 14 15.72 -3.52 -6.77
N GLY A 15 15.05 -4.65 -6.88
CA GLY A 15 13.58 -4.73 -6.93
C GLY A 15 12.93 -4.09 -5.70
N TYR A 16 13.35 -4.47 -4.49
CA TYR A 16 12.82 -3.90 -3.25
C TYR A 16 13.10 -2.41 -3.11
N ARG A 17 14.30 -1.95 -3.48
CA ARG A 17 14.60 -0.50 -3.51
C ARG A 17 13.66 0.25 -4.45
N ASN A 18 13.41 -0.28 -5.64
CA ASN A 18 12.50 0.34 -6.61
C ASN A 18 11.06 0.38 -6.08
N PHE A 19 10.62 -0.68 -5.40
CA PHE A 19 9.32 -0.70 -4.75
C PHE A 19 9.19 0.39 -3.69
N CYS A 20 10.15 0.50 -2.75
CA CYS A 20 10.16 1.58 -1.76
C CYS A 20 10.14 2.96 -2.42
N ASN A 21 10.91 3.18 -3.50
CA ASN A 21 10.86 4.43 -4.24
C ASN A 21 9.48 4.70 -4.88
N LYS A 22 8.80 3.69 -5.43
CA LYS A 22 7.44 3.82 -5.98
C LYS A 22 6.45 4.19 -4.88
N VAL A 23 6.55 3.58 -3.70
CA VAL A 23 5.71 3.88 -2.53
C VAL A 23 5.89 5.33 -2.07
N TRP A 24 7.14 5.76 -1.91
CA TRP A 24 7.48 7.15 -1.58
C TRP A 24 6.95 8.15 -2.61
N ASN A 25 7.13 7.87 -3.90
CA ASN A 25 6.68 8.77 -4.96
C ASN A 25 5.15 8.86 -5.04
N ALA A 26 4.43 7.76 -4.84
CA ALA A 26 2.97 7.75 -4.80
C ALA A 26 2.45 8.57 -3.61
N ALA A 27 3.05 8.41 -2.42
CA ALA A 27 2.69 9.20 -1.25
C ALA A 27 2.93 10.71 -1.47
N ARG A 28 4.10 11.09 -1.99
CA ARG A 28 4.40 12.49 -2.35
C ARG A 28 3.43 13.05 -3.39
N PHE A 29 3.00 12.22 -4.34
CA PHE A 29 2.02 12.62 -5.34
C PHE A 29 0.66 12.90 -4.69
N ILE A 30 0.17 11.97 -3.87
CA ILE A 30 -1.11 12.09 -3.14
C ILE A 30 -1.12 13.31 -2.22
N ASN A 31 0.01 13.60 -1.56
CA ASN A 31 0.17 14.77 -0.67
C ASN A 31 0.01 16.14 -1.37
N ASN A 32 -0.04 16.19 -2.71
CA ASN A 32 -0.34 17.42 -3.43
C ASN A 32 -1.85 17.69 -3.58
N TYR A 33 -2.71 16.75 -3.16
CA TYR A 33 -4.16 16.92 -3.12
C TYR A 33 -4.62 17.34 -1.72
N PRO A 34 -5.73 18.08 -1.59
CA PRO A 34 -6.31 18.35 -0.29
C PRO A 34 -6.76 17.04 0.38
N MET A 35 -6.55 16.93 1.69
CA MET A 35 -7.10 15.83 2.48
C MET A 35 -8.57 16.11 2.81
N GLU A 36 -9.47 15.69 1.90
CA GLU A 36 -10.90 15.96 2.00
C GLU A 36 -11.65 15.01 2.95
N SER A 37 -11.12 13.80 3.15
CA SER A 37 -11.71 12.77 4.02
C SER A 37 -10.64 12.04 4.82
N LYS A 38 -10.98 11.69 6.06
CA LYS A 38 -10.18 10.80 6.92
C LYS A 38 -10.56 9.34 6.74
N GLU A 39 -11.79 9.08 6.32
CA GLU A 39 -12.33 7.73 6.17
C GLU A 39 -12.54 7.43 4.69
N PHE A 40 -12.30 6.19 4.32
CA PHE A 40 -12.57 5.72 2.97
C PHE A 40 -14.08 5.47 2.84
N VAL A 41 -14.73 6.12 1.88
CA VAL A 41 -16.16 5.91 1.60
C VAL A 41 -16.34 5.69 0.10
N ALA A 42 -16.75 4.49 -0.28
CA ALA A 42 -16.93 4.15 -1.69
C ALA A 42 -18.13 4.88 -2.30
N LYS A 43 -17.87 5.88 -3.16
CA LYS A 43 -18.93 6.71 -3.78
C LYS A 43 -19.17 6.34 -5.24
N ASN A 44 -18.11 6.02 -5.96
CA ASN A 44 -18.14 5.64 -7.37
C ASN A 44 -17.72 4.17 -7.56
N ASP A 45 -17.75 3.69 -8.80
CA ASP A 45 -17.42 2.29 -9.10
C ASP A 45 -15.92 1.99 -8.99
N ALA A 46 -15.04 2.98 -9.22
CA ALA A 46 -13.61 2.84 -9.00
C ALA A 46 -13.27 2.68 -7.51
N ASP A 47 -13.96 3.42 -6.63
CA ASP A 47 -13.80 3.31 -5.18
C ASP A 47 -14.26 1.94 -4.67
N LYS A 48 -15.44 1.48 -5.12
CA LYS A 48 -15.94 0.15 -4.76
C LYS A 48 -14.96 -0.93 -5.21
N TRP A 49 -14.47 -0.81 -6.46
CA TRP A 49 -13.52 -1.75 -7.01
C TRP A 49 -12.22 -1.80 -6.20
N ILE A 50 -11.59 -0.66 -5.88
CA ILE A 50 -10.34 -0.66 -5.13
C ILE A 50 -10.54 -1.15 -3.69
N GLU A 51 -11.69 -0.88 -3.07
CA GLU A 51 -12.02 -1.40 -1.74
C GLU A 51 -12.20 -2.91 -1.74
N ASP A 52 -12.92 -3.46 -2.73
CA ASP A 52 -13.06 -4.90 -2.91
C ASP A 52 -11.69 -5.57 -3.13
N GLU A 53 -10.83 -4.97 -3.95
CA GLU A 53 -9.48 -5.48 -4.17
C GLU A 53 -8.60 -5.37 -2.92
N PHE A 54 -8.76 -4.31 -2.12
CA PHE A 54 -8.06 -4.13 -0.85
C PHE A 54 -8.48 -5.17 0.19
N ASN A 55 -9.78 -5.45 0.28
CA ASN A 55 -10.30 -6.46 1.21
C ASN A 55 -9.80 -7.85 0.84
N LYS A 56 -9.87 -8.22 -0.46
CA LYS A 56 -9.33 -9.51 -0.96
C LYS A 56 -7.83 -9.68 -0.67
N VAL A 57 -7.02 -8.65 -0.94
CA VAL A 57 -5.57 -8.74 -0.71
C VAL A 57 -5.26 -8.82 0.79
N THR A 58 -6.02 -8.11 1.63
CA THR A 58 -5.86 -8.16 3.09
C THR A 58 -6.11 -9.55 3.64
N GLU A 59 -7.20 -10.21 3.23
CA GLU A 59 -7.49 -11.60 3.62
C GLU A 59 -6.38 -12.56 3.17
N GLN A 60 -5.89 -12.40 1.93
CA GLN A 60 -4.83 -13.24 1.39
C GLN A 60 -3.49 -13.03 2.11
N ILE A 61 -3.15 -11.79 2.47
CA ILE A 61 -1.97 -11.45 3.27
C ILE A 61 -2.07 -12.05 4.67
N GLN A 62 -3.22 -11.93 5.34
CA GLN A 62 -3.44 -12.52 6.67
C GLN A 62 -3.25 -14.04 6.64
N LYS A 63 -3.80 -14.72 5.63
CA LYS A 63 -3.58 -16.14 5.40
C LYS A 63 -2.10 -16.47 5.19
N ASN A 64 -1.41 -15.72 4.32
CA ASN A 64 0.01 -15.93 4.05
C ASN A 64 0.87 -15.71 5.31
N ILE A 65 0.54 -14.73 6.16
CA ILE A 65 1.21 -14.50 7.44
C ILE A 65 0.97 -15.68 8.39
N ALA A 66 -0.27 -16.16 8.53
CA ALA A 66 -0.61 -17.30 9.39
C ALA A 66 0.10 -18.59 8.97
N GLU A 67 0.34 -18.77 7.67
CA GLU A 67 1.07 -19.90 7.11
C GLU A 67 2.60 -19.70 7.07
N TYR A 68 3.12 -18.60 7.64
CA TYR A 68 4.54 -18.20 7.60
C TYR A 68 5.11 -18.04 6.17
N ARG A 69 4.25 -17.73 5.20
CA ARG A 69 4.57 -17.45 3.79
C ARG A 69 4.71 -15.95 3.54
N LEU A 70 5.65 -15.33 4.25
CA LEU A 70 5.91 -13.88 4.15
C LEU A 70 6.35 -13.45 2.75
N ASP A 71 6.99 -14.37 2.01
CA ASP A 71 7.34 -14.17 0.60
C ASP A 71 6.10 -13.93 -0.27
N PHE A 72 5.03 -14.69 -0.02
CA PHE A 72 3.76 -14.51 -0.72
C PHE A 72 3.03 -13.27 -0.24
N ALA A 73 2.99 -13.00 1.08
CA ALA A 73 2.39 -11.78 1.60
C ALA A 73 3.00 -10.51 0.96
N MET A 74 4.33 -10.47 0.81
CA MET A 74 5.00 -9.34 0.16
C MET A 74 4.70 -9.22 -1.33
N ASN A 75 4.56 -10.34 -2.04
CA ASN A 75 4.18 -10.31 -3.45
C ASN A 75 2.74 -9.77 -3.61
N GLU A 76 1.81 -10.17 -2.74
CA GLU A 76 0.44 -9.66 -2.76
C GLU A 76 0.39 -8.13 -2.54
N ILE A 77 1.17 -7.62 -1.57
CA ILE A 77 1.34 -6.17 -1.34
C ILE A 77 1.88 -5.49 -2.60
N TYR A 78 2.93 -6.05 -3.20
CA TYR A 78 3.57 -5.48 -4.39
C TYR A 78 2.59 -5.37 -5.56
N GLU A 79 1.90 -6.45 -5.88
CA GLU A 79 0.96 -6.51 -7.01
C GLU A 79 -0.25 -5.59 -6.79
N PHE A 80 -0.80 -5.55 -5.57
CA PHE A 80 -1.88 -4.64 -5.24
C PHE A 80 -1.42 -3.18 -5.33
N PHE A 81 -0.33 -2.82 -4.65
CA PHE A 81 0.12 -1.44 -4.58
C PHE A 81 0.52 -0.89 -5.95
N TRP A 82 1.29 -1.65 -6.71
CA TRP A 82 1.79 -1.21 -7.99
C TRP A 82 0.70 -1.29 -9.06
N GLY A 83 0.13 -2.48 -9.27
CA GLY A 83 -0.74 -2.76 -10.41
C GLY A 83 -2.18 -2.29 -10.23
N LYS A 84 -2.71 -2.27 -9.00
CA LYS A 84 -4.11 -1.89 -8.74
C LYS A 84 -4.23 -0.48 -8.19
N PHE A 85 -3.46 -0.14 -7.17
CA PHE A 85 -3.52 1.19 -6.57
C PHE A 85 -2.85 2.24 -7.47
N CYS A 86 -1.56 2.11 -7.77
CA CYS A 86 -0.83 3.12 -8.53
C CYS A 86 -1.26 3.18 -10.01
N ASP A 87 -1.21 2.06 -10.71
CA ASP A 87 -1.35 2.07 -12.18
C ASP A 87 -2.82 2.14 -12.65
N LYS A 88 -3.80 1.89 -11.76
CA LYS A 88 -5.23 1.96 -12.09
C LYS A 88 -5.97 3.00 -11.25
N TYR A 89 -6.05 2.81 -9.92
CA TYR A 89 -6.90 3.66 -9.08
C TYR A 89 -6.45 5.12 -9.05
N ILE A 90 -5.15 5.38 -8.84
CA ILE A 90 -4.60 6.75 -8.89
C ILE A 90 -4.84 7.40 -10.26
N GLU A 91 -4.63 6.66 -11.35
CA GLU A 91 -4.84 7.16 -12.72
C GLU A 91 -6.33 7.46 -13.01
N GLU A 92 -7.24 6.67 -12.47
CA GLU A 92 -8.69 6.93 -12.53
C GLU A 92 -9.06 8.20 -11.75
N CYS A 93 -8.59 8.35 -10.50
CA CYS A 93 -8.79 9.55 -9.69
C CYS A 93 -8.24 10.82 -10.37
N LYS A 94 -7.12 10.71 -11.10
CA LYS A 94 -6.56 11.81 -11.89
C LYS A 94 -7.47 12.21 -13.05
N THR A 95 -8.11 11.23 -13.68
CA THR A 95 -8.98 11.44 -14.85
C THR A 95 -10.34 11.98 -14.44
N SER A 96 -10.93 11.45 -13.37
CA SER A 96 -12.24 11.87 -12.85
C SER A 96 -12.19 13.15 -12.01
N GLY A 97 -11.04 13.43 -11.38
CA GLY A 97 -10.89 14.48 -10.36
C GLY A 97 -11.40 14.08 -8.97
N GLU A 98 -11.91 12.86 -8.80
CA GLU A 98 -12.40 12.35 -7.51
C GLU A 98 -11.24 11.83 -6.65
N THR A 99 -10.66 12.73 -5.83
CA THR A 99 -9.41 12.45 -5.09
C THR A 99 -9.60 12.29 -3.59
N ALA A 100 -10.82 12.48 -3.08
CA ALA A 100 -11.17 12.40 -1.66
C ALA A 100 -10.72 11.10 -0.98
N ASN A 101 -10.70 9.99 -1.73
CA ASN A 101 -10.38 8.66 -1.22
C ASN A 101 -8.91 8.25 -1.37
N LEU A 102 -8.06 9.08 -2.00
CA LEU A 102 -6.62 8.78 -2.15
C LEU A 102 -5.90 8.71 -0.80
N HIS A 103 -6.15 9.68 0.09
CA HIS A 103 -5.57 9.74 1.43
C HIS A 103 -6.00 8.56 2.31
N PRO A 104 -7.30 8.28 2.52
CA PRO A 104 -7.70 7.17 3.39
C PRO A 104 -7.33 5.80 2.81
N MET A 105 -7.34 5.61 1.48
CA MET A 105 -6.83 4.36 0.89
C MET A 105 -5.31 4.21 1.09
N LEU A 106 -4.54 5.29 0.91
CA LEU A 106 -3.11 5.28 1.23
C LEU A 106 -2.87 4.89 2.69
N LYS A 107 -3.61 5.47 3.64
CA LYS A 107 -3.50 5.13 5.07
C LYS A 107 -3.75 3.64 5.33
N LYS A 108 -4.83 3.07 4.78
CA LYS A 108 -5.14 1.63 4.85
C LYS A 108 -3.96 0.79 4.33
N ILE A 109 -3.35 1.18 3.21
CA ILE A 109 -2.20 0.49 2.62
C ILE A 109 -0.96 0.58 3.53
N LEU A 110 -0.65 1.75 4.08
CA LEU A 110 0.51 1.92 4.96
C LEU A 110 0.42 1.03 6.19
N VAL A 111 -0.76 0.93 6.81
CA VAL A 111 -1.02 0.01 7.93
C VAL A 111 -0.79 -1.43 7.51
N LEU A 112 -1.32 -1.85 6.35
CA LEU A 112 -1.14 -3.20 5.82
C LEU A 112 0.34 -3.54 5.53
N MET A 113 1.12 -2.55 5.09
CA MET A 113 2.54 -2.69 4.74
C MET A 113 3.48 -2.60 5.94
N HIS A 114 3.04 -1.99 7.05
CA HIS A 114 3.89 -1.65 8.18
C HIS A 114 4.67 -2.84 8.78
N PRO A 115 4.10 -4.05 8.92
CA PRO A 115 4.84 -5.21 9.44
C PRO A 115 6.08 -5.61 8.60
N PHE A 116 6.14 -5.18 7.34
CA PHE A 116 7.21 -5.53 6.41
C PHE A 116 8.15 -4.36 6.12
N CYS A 117 7.60 -3.14 6.09
CA CYS A 117 8.30 -1.92 5.69
C CYS A 117 8.11 -0.80 6.72
N PRO A 118 8.45 -0.99 8.00
CA PRO A 118 8.07 -0.08 9.08
C PRO A 118 8.64 1.34 8.89
N PHE A 119 9.93 1.45 8.53
CA PHE A 119 10.57 2.76 8.41
C PHE A 119 9.94 3.65 7.33
N ILE A 120 9.74 3.12 6.12
CA ILE A 120 9.15 3.93 5.04
C ILE A 120 7.67 4.23 5.29
N THR A 121 6.94 3.31 5.91
CA THR A 121 5.52 3.54 6.23
C THR A 121 5.37 4.63 7.28
N GLU A 122 6.23 4.67 8.30
CA GLU A 122 6.29 5.76 9.29
C GLU A 122 6.70 7.10 8.67
N GLU A 123 7.75 7.12 7.85
CA GLU A 123 8.20 8.36 7.18
C GLU A 123 7.11 8.96 6.28
N ILE A 124 6.36 8.10 5.57
CA ILE A 124 5.21 8.53 4.78
C ILE A 124 4.08 9.00 5.71
N ASN A 125 3.87 8.32 6.83
CA ASN A 125 2.82 8.67 7.77
C ASN A 125 3.02 10.09 8.32
N GLU A 126 4.25 10.39 8.76
CA GLU A 126 4.63 11.71 9.23
C GLU A 126 4.54 12.77 8.12
N LEU A 127 4.95 12.42 6.89
CA LEU A 127 4.87 13.34 5.75
C LEU A 127 3.43 13.76 5.42
N VAL A 128 2.50 12.81 5.41
CA VAL A 128 1.15 12.99 4.86
C VAL A 128 0.09 13.25 5.93
N PHE A 129 0.10 12.50 7.04
CA PHE A 129 -0.99 12.49 8.02
C PHE A 129 -0.65 13.22 9.33
N LYS A 130 0.62 13.18 9.77
CA LYS A 130 1.10 13.81 11.01
C LYS A 130 0.31 13.40 12.26
N ASP A 131 -0.16 12.16 12.29
CA ASP A 131 -1.07 11.63 13.31
C ASP A 131 -0.38 10.76 14.38
N GLY A 132 0.95 10.79 14.45
CA GLY A 132 1.74 9.97 15.37
C GLY A 132 2.24 8.67 14.72
N SER A 133 2.63 7.68 15.52
CA SER A 133 3.15 6.40 15.01
C SER A 133 2.03 5.53 14.45
N LEU A 134 2.27 4.81 13.36
CA LEU A 134 1.31 3.79 12.88
C LEU A 134 1.17 2.62 13.87
N MET A 135 2.11 2.44 14.79
CA MET A 135 2.04 1.43 15.84
C MET A 135 1.04 1.75 16.96
N ASP A 136 0.57 3.01 17.05
CA ASP A 136 -0.35 3.46 18.10
C ASP A 136 -1.84 3.29 17.70
N LEU A 137 -2.11 2.79 16.48
CA LEU A 137 -3.44 2.57 15.87
C LEU A 137 -3.91 1.12 16.02
#